data_AF-A0A355WF94-F1
#
_entry.id   AF-A0A355WF94-F1
#
_cell.length_a   1.000
_cell.length_b   1.000
_cell.length_c   1.000
_cell.angle_alpha   90.00
_cell.angle_beta   90.00
_cell.angle_gamma   90.00
#
_symmetry.space_group_name_H-M   'P 1'
#
loop_
_entity.id
_entity.type
_entity.pdbx_description
1 polymer ?
#
loop_
_entity_poly.entity_id
_entity_poly.type
_entity_poly.pdbx_seq_one_letter_code
_entity_poly.pdbx_strand_id
1 'polypeptide(L)' 'MTIIVGKDSSNTRKTIKSGGRSISFYSIPAAQAAGLGDFSRLPAALKVVLENMLRFEDGGRTVSVDD' A
#
# COMPACT_ATOMS: atom_id res chain seq x y z
N MET A 1 -10.41 15.18 11.85
CA MET A 1 -9.18 15.42 11.08
C MET A 1 -9.22 14.56 9.84
N THR A 2 -8.99 15.12 8.65
CA THR A 2 -8.95 14.36 7.40
C THR A 2 -7.53 13.81 7.23
N ILE A 3 -7.40 12.49 7.12
CA ILE A 3 -6.11 11.86 6.80
C ILE A 3 -5.88 12.01 5.30
N ILE A 4 -4.75 12.63 4.92
CA ILE A 4 -4.30 12.72 3.53
C ILE A 4 -3.48 11.47 3.24
N VAL A 5 -3.78 10.79 2.13
CA VAL A 5 -3.05 9.60 1.66
C VAL A 5 -2.17 9.96 0.46
N GLY A 6 -1.22 9.07 0.14
CA GLY A 6 -0.28 9.22 -0.96
C GLY A 6 -0.90 9.14 -2.36
N LYS A 7 -0.04 9.12 -3.39
CA LYS A 7 -0.43 9.13 -4.81
C LYS A 7 -0.85 7.77 -5.36
N ASP A 8 -0.45 6.67 -4.72
CA ASP A 8 -0.62 5.30 -5.23
C ASP A 8 -0.07 5.11 -6.65
N SER A 9 1.16 5.58 -6.90
CA SER A 9 1.82 5.49 -8.22
C SER A 9 1.89 4.05 -8.77
N SER A 10 1.92 3.06 -7.88
CA SER A 10 2.00 1.63 -8.23
C SER A 10 0.63 0.93 -8.33
N ASN A 11 -0.49 1.67 -8.29
CA ASN A 11 -1.86 1.13 -8.43
C ASN A 11 -2.19 -0.03 -7.47
N THR A 12 -1.69 0.08 -6.25
CA THR A 12 -1.82 -0.93 -5.19
C THR A 12 -3.10 -0.77 -4.37
N ARG A 13 -3.77 0.39 -4.45
CA ARG A 13 -5.05 0.62 -3.78
C ARG A 13 -6.14 -0.27 -4.36
N LYS A 14 -6.82 -1.01 -3.48
CA LYS A 14 -7.97 -1.84 -3.80
C LYS A 14 -9.14 -1.44 -2.91
N THR A 15 -10.34 -1.80 -3.36
CA THR A 15 -11.59 -1.55 -2.62
C THR A 15 -12.25 -2.88 -2.32
N ILE A 16 -12.51 -3.14 -1.04
CA ILE A 16 -13.34 -4.25 -0.60
C ILE A 16 -14.73 -3.73 -0.25
N LYS A 17 -15.75 -4.43 -0.74
CA LYS A 17 -17.16 -4.17 -0.40
C LYS A 17 -17.63 -5.26 0.55
N SER A 18 -18.06 -4.89 1.75
CA SER A 18 -18.60 -5.84 2.74
C SER A 18 -19.67 -5.18 3.58
N GLY A 19 -20.81 -5.86 3.76
CA GLY A 19 -21.91 -5.38 4.61
C GLY A 19 -22.39 -3.96 4.27
N GLY A 20 -22.50 -3.62 2.97
CA GLY A 20 -22.91 -2.29 2.50
C GLY A 20 -21.85 -1.19 2.62
N ARG A 21 -20.66 -1.50 3.13
CA ARG A 21 -19.55 -0.55 3.27
C ARG A 21 -18.49 -0.81 2.20
N SER A 22 -17.91 0.26 1.68
CA SER A 22 -16.75 0.22 0.79
C SER A 22 -15.53 0.71 1.55
N ILE A 23 -14.50 -0.12 1.66
CA ILE A 23 -13.26 0.19 2.37
C ILE A 23 -12.12 0.11 1.37
N SER A 24 -11.28 1.14 1.32
CA SER A 24 -10.04 1.10 0.55
C SER A 24 -8.89 0.56 1.41
N PHE A 25 -8.03 -0.26 0.81
CA PHE A 25 -6.81 -0.79 1.43
C PHE A 25 -5.69 -0.88 0.38
N TYR A 26 -4.44 -0.95 0.82
CA TYR A 26 -3.29 -1.08 -0.06
C TYR A 26 -2.82 -2.53 -0.08
N SER A 27 -2.86 -3.15 -1.27
CA SER A 27 -2.70 -4.60 -1.43
C SER A 27 -1.23 -4.96 -1.66
N ILE A 28 -0.64 -5.73 -0.73
CA ILE A 28 0.71 -6.29 -0.87
C ILE A 28 0.81 -7.21 -2.11
N PRO A 29 -0.17 -8.09 -2.40
CA PRO A 29 -0.17 -8.83 -3.67
C PRO A 29 -0.17 -7.93 -4.91
N ALA A 30 -0.87 -6.78 -4.86
CA ALA A 30 -0.84 -5.82 -5.97
C ALA A 30 0.52 -5.12 -6.09
N ALA A 31 1.19 -4.83 -4.98
CA ALA A 31 2.56 -4.32 -4.97
C ALA A 31 3.55 -5.31 -5.59
N GLN A 32 3.41 -6.60 -5.28
CA GLN A 32 4.22 -7.65 -5.90
C GLN A 32 3.93 -7.77 -7.40
N ALA A 33 2.66 -7.70 -7.81
CA ALA A 33 2.28 -7.69 -9.22
C ALA A 33 2.76 -6.42 -9.98
N ALA A 34 2.92 -5.30 -9.27
CA ALA A 34 3.51 -4.07 -9.80
C ALA A 34 5.05 -4.13 -9.90
N GLY A 35 5.68 -5.22 -9.45
CA GLY A 35 7.12 -5.42 -9.55
C GLY A 35 7.93 -4.80 -8.41
N LEU A 36 7.29 -4.40 -7.30
CA LEU A 36 7.98 -3.78 -6.15
C LEU A 36 8.79 -4.77 -5.31
N GLY A 37 8.71 -6.07 -5.58
CA GLY A 37 9.51 -7.10 -4.92
C GLY A 37 8.73 -8.38 -4.57
N ASP A 38 9.44 -9.39 -4.08
CA ASP A 38 8.84 -10.61 -3.53
C ASP A 38 8.69 -10.49 -2.01
N PHE A 39 7.42 -10.41 -1.55
CA PHE A 39 7.08 -10.26 -0.14
C PHE A 39 6.63 -11.57 0.52
N SER A 40 6.80 -12.71 -0.15
CA SER A 40 6.40 -14.04 0.35
C SER A 40 7.09 -14.39 1.67
N ARG A 41 8.37 -14.03 1.81
CA ARG A 41 9.22 -14.32 2.98
C ARG A 41 9.20 -13.23 4.06
N LEU A 42 8.43 -12.16 3.86
CA LEU A 42 8.38 -11.04 4.79
C LEU A 42 7.63 -11.44 6.07
N PRO A 43 8.23 -11.25 7.27
CA PRO A 43 7.52 -11.40 8.54
C PRO A 43 6.26 -10.52 8.61
N ALA A 44 5.25 -10.97 9.36
CA ALA A 44 3.96 -10.27 9.45
C ALA A 44 4.11 -8.80 9.90
N ALA A 45 5.01 -8.51 10.85
CA ALA A 45 5.25 -7.16 11.32
C ALA A 45 5.77 -6.23 10.19
N LEU A 46 6.67 -6.73 9.34
CA LEU A 46 7.20 -5.94 8.23
C LEU A 46 6.16 -5.73 7.12
N LYS A 47 5.20 -6.65 6.97
CA LYS A 47 4.07 -6.47 6.04
C LYS A 47 3.18 -5.29 6.43
N VAL A 48 3.03 -5.03 7.73
CA VAL A 48 2.29 -3.86 8.23
C VAL A 48 3.00 -2.56 7.86
N VAL A 49 4.32 -2.52 8.05
CA VAL A 49 5.14 -1.35 7.69
C VAL A 49 5.12 -1.14 6.17
N LEU A 50 5.24 -2.20 5.38
CA LEU A 50 5.16 -2.13 3.92
C LEU A 50 3.82 -1.55 3.45
N GLU A 51 2.69 -2.04 3.98
CA GLU A 51 1.37 -1.51 3.61
C GLU A 51 1.24 -0.03 3.98
N ASN A 52 1.82 0.37 5.11
CA ASN A 52 1.88 1.77 5.50
C ASN A 52 2.70 2.61 4.50
N MET A 53 3.83 2.11 4.02
CA MET A 53 4.62 2.78 2.99
C MET A 53 3.82 2.95 1.69
N LEU A 54 3.13 1.90 1.23
CA LEU A 54 2.27 1.97 0.04
C LEU A 54 1.16 3.02 0.20
N ARG A 55 0.61 3.16 1.41
CA ARG A 55 -0.45 4.13 1.72
C ARG A 55 0.01 5.58 1.65
N PHE A 56 1.28 5.83 1.98
CA PHE A 56 1.84 7.16 2.14
C PHE A 56 2.91 7.53 1.11
N GLU A 57 3.07 6.71 0.06
CA GLU A 57 3.94 7.02 -1.08
C GLU A 57 3.57 8.39 -1.68
N ASP A 58 4.51 9.34 -1.60
CA ASP A 58 4.27 10.74 -1.93
C ASP A 58 5.24 11.28 -3.01
N GLY A 59 5.80 10.39 -3.84
CA GLY A 59 6.77 10.70 -4.88
C GLY A 59 8.14 11.07 -4.33
N GLY A 60 8.51 10.54 -3.14
CA GLY A 60 9.83 10.73 -2.54
C GLY A 60 10.01 12.00 -1.72
N ARG A 61 8.93 12.63 -1.26
CA ARG A 61 9.02 13.71 -0.27
C ARG A 61 9.23 13.16 1.14
N THR A 62 8.58 12.04 1.45
CA THR A 62 8.69 11.32 2.72
C THR A 62 8.78 9.81 2.50
N VAL A 63 8.11 9.29 1.48
CA VAL A 63 8.14 7.86 1.11
C VAL A 63 8.22 7.76 -0.41
N SER A 64 9.20 7.00 -0.90
CA SER A 64 9.41 6.74 -2.33
C SER A 64 9.26 5.25 -2.65
N VAL A 65 9.10 4.91 -3.93
CA VAL A 65 9.09 3.51 -4.39
C VAL A 65 10.47 2.85 -4.32
N ASP A 66 11.52 3.65 -4.20
CA ASP A 66 12.91 3.19 -4.06
C ASP A 66 13.31 2.97 -2.59
N ASP A 67 12.45 3.34 -1.62
CA ASP A 67 12.69 3.27 -0.17
C ASP A 67 12.11 1.98 0.47
#